data_AF-A0A5K0XJ79-F1
#
_entry.id   AF-A0A5K0XJ79-F1
#
_cell.length_a   1.000
_cell.length_b   1.000
_cell.length_c   1.000
_cell.angle_alpha   90.00
_cell.angle_beta   90.00
_cell.angle_gamma   90.00
#
_symmetry.space_group_name_H-M   'P 1'
#
loop_
_entity.id
_entity.type
_entity.pdbx_description
1 polymer ?
#
loop_
_entity_poly.entity_id
_entity_poly.type
_entity_poly.pdbx_seq_one_letter_code
_entity_poly.pdbx_strand_id
1 'polypeptide(L)' 'VHLLFYCKYHLKCQLTFQVKENGIYYTVSLDGQKTGFYADQRESRSLVTKISKNHRVLDLCCYSGGFALNAASGGAAAVV' A
#
# COMPACT_ATOMS: atom_id res chain seq x y z
N VAL A 1 -25.55 17.24 3.94
CA VAL A 1 -26.11 15.87 4.13
C VAL A 1 -25.23 15.12 5.10
N HIS A 2 -25.62 15.15 6.37
CA HIS A 2 -25.00 14.42 7.48
C HIS A 2 -25.06 12.91 7.24
N LEU A 3 -23.93 12.21 7.30
CA LEU A 3 -23.91 10.78 7.61
C LEU A 3 -23.20 10.58 8.95
N LEU A 4 -23.98 10.71 10.01
CA LEU A 4 -23.66 10.17 11.33
C LEU A 4 -23.91 8.67 11.29
N PHE A 5 -22.86 7.87 11.02
CA PHE A 5 -22.88 6.46 11.34
C PHE A 5 -22.54 6.30 12.83
N TYR A 6 -23.59 6.26 13.65
CA TYR A 6 -23.51 5.84 15.05
C TYR A 6 -23.14 4.34 15.07
N CYS A 7 -21.90 4.04 15.47
CA CYS A 7 -21.45 2.69 15.79
C CYS A 7 -22.09 2.29 17.14
N LYS A 8 -23.28 1.69 17.07
CA LYS A 8 -23.88 0.96 18.18
C LYS A 8 -23.18 -0.40 18.19
N TYR A 9 -22.62 -0.79 19.34
CA TYR A 9 -21.78 -1.98 19.58
C TYR A 9 -20.29 -1.77 19.27
N HIS A 10 -19.45 -1.95 20.28
CA HIS A 10 -17.98 -1.90 20.30
C HIS A 10 -17.28 -2.95 19.40
N LEU A 11 -17.86 -3.33 18.26
CA LEU A 11 -17.13 -4.04 17.21
C LEU A 11 -16.39 -3.00 16.38
N LYS A 12 -15.06 -2.95 16.48
CA LYS A 12 -14.23 -2.32 15.45
C LYS A 12 -14.65 -2.91 14.11
N CYS A 13 -15.35 -2.14 13.29
CA CYS A 13 -15.68 -2.54 11.94
C CYS A 13 -14.37 -2.53 11.16
N GLN A 14 -13.69 -3.68 11.07
CA GLN A 14 -12.47 -3.87 10.30
C GLN A 14 -12.80 -3.75 8.81
N LEU A 15 -13.03 -2.53 8.35
CA LEU A 15 -13.30 -2.19 6.95
C LEU A 15 -11.99 -2.26 6.18
N THR A 16 -11.68 -3.47 5.71
CA THR A 16 -10.62 -3.70 4.74
C THR A 16 -11.18 -3.68 3.32
N PHE A 17 -10.49 -3.00 2.40
CA PHE A 17 -10.85 -2.94 0.99
C PHE A 17 -9.61 -3.13 0.11
N GLN A 18 -9.82 -3.56 -1.14
CA GLN A 18 -8.76 -3.72 -2.11
C GLN A 18 -8.59 -2.47 -2.97
N VAL A 19 -7.34 -2.03 -3.13
CA VAL A 19 -6.95 -0.95 -4.03
C VAL A 19 -6.04 -1.51 -5.10
N LYS A 20 -6.30 -1.17 -6.37
CA LYS A 20 -5.41 -1.50 -7.48
C LYS A 20 -4.61 -0.27 -7.88
N GLU A 21 -3.28 -0.36 -7.89
CA GLU A 21 -2.37 0.69 -8.35
C GLU A 21 -1.23 0.07 -9.14
N ASN A 22 -0.94 0.58 -10.35
CA ASN A 22 0.12 0.09 -11.24
C ASN A 22 0.06 -1.42 -11.53
N GLY A 23 -1.15 -2.00 -11.55
CA GLY A 23 -1.35 -3.44 -11.73
C GLY A 23 -1.18 -4.29 -10.47
N ILE A 24 -0.77 -3.69 -9.35
CA ILE A 24 -0.60 -4.34 -8.05
C ILE A 24 -1.87 -4.13 -7.21
N TYR A 25 -2.29 -5.17 -6.50
CA TYR A 25 -3.41 -5.13 -5.57
C TYR A 25 -2.91 -5.00 -4.13
N TYR A 26 -3.46 -4.04 -3.39
CA TYR A 26 -3.14 -3.77 -1.98
C TYR A 26 -4.39 -3.99 -1.13
N THR A 27 -4.21 -4.64 0.01
CA THR A 27 -5.25 -4.71 1.04
C THR A 27 -5.07 -3.54 1.99
N VAL A 28 -6.08 -2.69 2.10
CA VAL A 28 -6.05 -1.44 2.86
C VAL A 28 -7.09 -1.51 3.98
N SER A 29 -6.72 -1.14 5.20
CA SER A 29 -7.63 -1.01 6.33
C SER A 29 -7.81 0.45 6.70
N LEU A 30 -9.04 0.93 6.88
CA LEU A 30 -9.28 2.31 7.34
C LEU A 30 -8.71 2.59 8.74
N ASP A 31 -8.46 1.55 9.53
CA ASP A 31 -7.80 1.66 10.84
C ASP A 31 -6.26 1.76 10.73
N GLY A 32 -5.70 1.63 9.52
CA GLY A 32 -4.26 1.74 9.27
C GLY A 32 -3.76 3.17 9.31
N GLN A 33 -2.44 3.36 9.17
CA GLN A 33 -1.83 4.69 9.17
C GLN A 33 -2.42 5.57 8.06
N LYS A 34 -2.55 6.88 8.35
CA LYS A 34 -3.20 7.88 7.48
C LYS A 34 -4.68 7.55 7.23
N THR A 35 -4.99 7.02 6.06
CA THR A 35 -6.33 6.54 5.64
C THR A 35 -6.26 5.07 5.25
N GLY A 36 -5.33 4.33 5.87
CA GLY A 36 -4.98 2.95 5.57
C GLY A 36 -3.87 2.76 4.55
N PHE A 37 -3.62 3.73 3.68
CA PHE A 37 -2.68 3.64 2.58
C PHE A 37 -2.14 5.03 2.21
N TYR A 38 -0.85 5.11 1.89
CA TYR A 38 -0.18 6.34 1.46
C TYR A 38 -0.39 6.54 -0.05
N ALA A 39 -1.54 7.10 -0.41
CA ALA A 39 -1.90 7.37 -1.80
C ALA A 39 -1.02 8.45 -2.46
N ASP A 40 -0.47 9.37 -1.67
CA ASP A 40 0.50 10.39 -2.09
C ASP A 40 1.82 9.81 -2.63
N GLN A 41 2.20 8.62 -2.20
CA GLN A 41 3.42 7.94 -2.63
C GLN A 41 3.30 7.17 -3.96
N ARG A 42 2.19 7.32 -4.70
CA ARG A 42 1.94 6.63 -5.97
C ARG A 42 3.06 6.82 -6.99
N GLU A 43 3.47 8.07 -7.24
CA GLU A 43 4.49 8.38 -8.24
C GLU A 43 5.88 7.89 -7.81
N SER A 44 6.20 7.99 -6.52
CA SER A 44 7.40 7.41 -5.94
C SER A 44 7.45 5.90 -6.17
N ARG A 45 6.34 5.19 -5.93
CA ARG A 45 6.24 3.75 -6.18
C ARG A 45 6.39 3.40 -7.66
N SER A 46 5.77 4.18 -8.55
CA SER A 46 5.92 4.04 -10.01
C SER A 46 7.37 4.22 -10.45
N LEU A 47 8.10 5.18 -9.88
CA LEU A 47 9.53 5.37 -10.13
C LEU A 47 10.34 4.13 -9.70
N VAL A 48 10.08 3.59 -8.51
CA VAL A 48 10.77 2.39 -8.01
C VAL A 48 10.60 1.21 -8.97
N THR A 49 9.40 0.97 -9.51
CA THR A 49 9.17 -0.06 -10.54
C THR A 49 10.09 0.12 -11.74
N LYS A 50 10.30 1.35 -12.21
CA LYS A 50 11.10 1.62 -13.42
C LYS A 50 12.61 1.42 -13.21
N ILE A 51 13.10 1.62 -11.99
CA ILE A 51 14.55 1.59 -11.69
C ILE A 51 15.03 0.28 -11.05
N SER A 52 14.13 -0.65 -10.73
CA SER A 52 14.49 -1.83 -9.92
C SER A 52 15.03 -3.02 -10.72
N LYS A 53 14.92 -3.03 -12.05
CA LYS A 53 15.27 -4.18 -12.88
C LYS A 53 16.70 -4.68 -12.60
N ASN A 54 16.85 -5.96 -12.28
CA ASN A 54 18.11 -6.64 -11.96
C ASN A 54 18.86 -6.11 -10.72
N HIS A 55 18.27 -5.20 -9.95
CA HIS A 55 18.87 -4.72 -8.70
C HIS A 55 18.39 -5.52 -7.48
N ARG A 56 19.18 -5.50 -6.41
CA ARG A 56 18.76 -5.93 -5.08
C ARG A 56 18.27 -4.71 -4.31
N VAL A 57 17.01 -4.73 -3.87
CA VAL A 57 16.33 -3.59 -3.24
C VAL A 57 16.09 -3.89 -1.77
N LEU A 58 16.28 -2.89 -0.91
CA LEU A 58 15.99 -2.94 0.52
C LEU A 58 14.90 -1.92 0.85
N ASP A 59 13.76 -2.38 1.37
CA ASP A 59 12.63 -1.53 1.81
C ASP A 59 12.58 -1.47 3.35
N LEU A 60 13.32 -0.52 3.93
CA LEU A 60 13.52 -0.43 5.39
C LEU A 60 12.25 -0.01 6.15
N CYS A 61 11.51 0.96 5.62
CA CYS A 61 10.31 1.51 6.24
C CYS A 61 9.08 1.02 5.48
N CYS A 62 9.02 -0.30 5.27
CA CYS A 62 8.17 -0.90 4.25
C CYS A 62 6.67 -0.75 4.50
N TYR A 63 6.24 -0.53 5.75
CA TYR A 63 4.82 -0.54 6.14
C TYR A 63 4.13 -1.80 5.59
N SER A 64 3.20 -1.66 4.65
CA SER A 64 2.50 -2.76 3.98
C SER A 64 3.23 -3.29 2.73
N GLY A 65 4.52 -2.98 2.57
CA GLY A 65 5.38 -3.41 1.45
C GLY A 65 5.15 -2.66 0.13
N GLY A 66 4.68 -1.41 0.19
CA GLY A 66 4.30 -0.66 -1.01
C GLY A 66 5.44 -0.52 -2.04
N PHE A 67 6.64 -0.16 -1.59
CA PHE A 67 7.80 -0.02 -2.47
C PHE A 67 8.40 -1.38 -2.84
N ALA A 68 8.49 -2.30 -1.89
CA ALA A 68 8.93 -3.68 -2.14
C ALA A 68 8.13 -4.38 -3.26
N LEU A 69 6.80 -4.26 -3.26
CA LEU A 69 5.94 -4.85 -4.29
C LEU A 69 6.19 -4.23 -5.67
N ASN A 70 6.40 -2.91 -5.73
CA ASN A 70 6.71 -2.21 -6.98
C ASN A 70 8.10 -2.59 -7.50
N ALA A 71 9.09 -2.71 -6.61
CA ALA A 71 10.44 -3.17 -6.97
C ALA A 71 10.41 -4.59 -7.55
N ALA A 72 9.70 -5.51 -6.90
CA ALA A 72 9.53 -6.88 -7.39
C ALA A 72 8.82 -6.90 -8.76
N SER A 73 7.71 -6.15 -8.90
CA SER A 73 7.00 -6.02 -10.19
C SER A 73 7.86 -5.38 -11.28
N GLY A 74 8.84 -4.55 -10.91
CA GLY A 74 9.81 -3.93 -11.81
C GLY A 74 10.97 -4.84 -12.24
N GLY A 75 10.99 -6.09 -11.75
CA GLY A 75 12.03 -7.06 -12.09
C GLY A 75 13.28 -6.97 -11.21
N ALA A 76 13.15 -6.56 -9.94
CA ALA A 76 14.22 -6.67 -8.97
C ALA A 76 14.75 -8.11 -8.88
N ALA A 77 16.08 -8.26 -8.79
CA ALA A 77 16.72 -9.55 -8.60
C ALA A 77 16.46 -10.12 -7.20
N ALA A 78 16.31 -9.23 -6.21
CA ALA A 78 15.87 -9.58 -4.86
C ALA A 78 15.27 -8.33 -4.18
N VAL A 79 14.34 -8.54 -3.26
CA VAL A 79 13.78 -7.49 -2.40
C VAL A 79 13.83 -7.98 -0.96
N VAL A 80 14.31 -7.13 -0.05
CA VAL A 80 14.45 -7.41 1.39
C VAL A 80 13.71 -6.35 2.18
#